data_AF-A0A848XK04-F1
#
_entry.id   AF-A0A848XK04-F1
#
_cell.length_a   1.000
_cell.length_b   1.000
_cell.length_c   1.000
_cell.angle_alpha   90.00
_cell.angle_beta   90.00
_cell.angle_gamma   90.00
#
_symmetry.space_group_name_H-M   'P 1'
#
loop_
_entity.id
_entity.type
_entity.pdbx_description
1 polymer ?
#
loop_
_entity_poly.entity_id
_entity_poly.type
_entity_poly.pdbx_seq_one_letter_code
_entity_poly.pdbx_strand_id
1 'polypeptide(L)' 'MRFSVLGSGSTGNATLVTAPHTSLMVDAGFSGRELKRRLEAVEVAPEDIQGIVITHEHGDHTQGAGIFSRRYGTPLWM' A
#
# COMPACT_ATOMS: atom_id res chain seq x y z
N MET A 1 17.02 -4.07 -3.28
CA MET A 1 15.64 -3.71 -3.64
C MET A 1 14.81 -4.98 -3.57
N ARG A 2 13.60 -4.92 -2.99
CA ARG A 2 12.71 -6.07 -2.77
C ARG A 2 11.29 -5.68 -3.18
N PHE A 3 10.58 -6.63 -3.78
CA PHE A 3 9.18 -6.50 -4.16
C PHE A 3 8.37 -7.54 -3.40
N SER A 4 7.24 -7.12 -2.83
CA SER A 4 6.30 -8.01 -2.15
C SER A 4 4.90 -7.72 -2.68
N VAL A 5 4.32 -8.68 -3.40
CA VAL A 5 2.94 -8.57 -3.85
C VAL A 5 2.05 -8.83 -2.64
N LEU A 6 1.47 -7.77 -2.09
CA LEU A 6 0.55 -7.87 -0.96
C LEU A 6 -0.77 -8.47 -1.44
N GLY A 7 -1.19 -8.17 -2.67
CA GLY A 7 -2.28 -8.85 -3.35
C GLY A 7 -2.46 -8.35 -4.78
N SER A 8 -3.08 -9.17 -5.62
CA SER A 8 -3.41 -8.84 -7.00
C SER A 8 -4.72 -9.50 -7.40
N GLY A 9 -5.60 -8.76 -8.07
CA GLY A 9 -6.89 -9.21 -8.58
C GLY A 9 -8.06 -8.31 -8.16
N SER A 10 -9.28 -8.74 -8.52
CA SER A 10 -10.51 -7.92 -8.39
C SER A 10 -10.93 -7.55 -6.96
N THR A 11 -10.31 -8.17 -5.95
CA THR A 11 -10.58 -7.89 -4.52
C THR A 11 -9.63 -6.84 -3.93
N GLY A 12 -8.63 -6.41 -4.71
CA GLY A 12 -7.65 -5.41 -4.31
C GLY A 12 -6.26 -5.72 -4.87
N ASN A 13 -5.57 -4.65 -5.26
CA ASN A 13 -4.19 -4.67 -5.70
C ASN A 13 -3.37 -3.81 -4.73
N ALA A 14 -2.24 -4.34 -4.29
CA ALA A 14 -1.23 -3.59 -3.55
C ALA A 14 0.11 -4.33 -3.66
N THR A 15 1.15 -3.58 -4.02
CA THR A 15 2.53 -4.10 -4.10
C THR A 15 3.44 -3.22 -3.26
N LEU A 16 4.20 -3.83 -2.38
CA LEU A 16 5.24 -3.14 -1.62
C LEU A 16 6.56 -3.18 -2.39
N VAL A 17 7.20 -2.02 -2.52
CA VAL A 17 8.52 -1.85 -3.10
C VAL A 17 9.44 -1.29 -2.01
N THR A 18 10.45 -2.06 -1.62
CA THR A 18 11.39 -1.69 -0.56
C THR A 18 12.82 -1.56 -1.10
N ALA A 19 13.45 -0.45 -0.77
CA ALA A 19 14.86 -0.13 -0.94
C ALA A 19 15.49 0.13 0.46
N PRO A 20 16.82 0.25 0.58
CA PRO A 20 17.49 0.35 1.89
C PRO A 20 16.96 1.44 2.84
N HIS A 21 16.45 2.55 2.31
CA HIS A 21 15.93 3.68 3.09
C HIS A 21 14.54 4.12 2.64
N THR A 22 13.88 3.31 1.81
CA THR A 22 12.60 3.69 1.21
C THR A 22 11.66 2.52 1.06
N SER A 23 10.42 2.67 1.54
CA SER A 23 9.32 1.73 1.28
C SER A 23 8.14 2.48 0.68
N LEU A 24 7.76 2.10 -0.53
CA LEU A 24 6.61 2.64 -1.25
C LEU A 24 5.59 1.53 -1.50
N MET A 25 4.31 1.89 -1.41
CA MET A 25 3.23 1.00 -1.80
C MET A 25 2.67 1.43 -3.16
N VAL A 26 2.65 0.52 -4.12
CA VAL A 26 1.99 0.70 -5.42
C VAL A 26 0.59 0.14 -5.32
N ASP A 27 -0.39 1.01 -5.48
CA ASP A 27 -1.82 0.78 -5.23
C ASP A 27 -2.16 0.41 -3.78
N ALA A 28 -3.39 0.72 -3.38
CA ALA A 28 -3.92 0.46 -2.05
C ALA A 28 -5.37 -0.02 -2.17
N GLY A 29 -5.59 -1.06 -2.97
CA GLY A 29 -6.89 -1.60 -3.34
C GLY A 29 -7.63 -2.36 -2.25
N PHE A 30 -6.99 -2.64 -1.11
CA PHE A 30 -7.61 -3.31 0.02
C PHE A 30 -8.07 -2.31 1.07
N SER A 31 -9.02 -2.68 1.94
CA SER A 31 -9.34 -1.87 3.11
C SER A 31 -8.10 -1.57 3.97
N GLY A 32 -8.05 -0.43 4.67
CA GLY A 32 -6.91 -0.07 5.52
C GLY A 32 -6.55 -1.12 6.58
N ARG A 33 -7.54 -1.87 7.10
CA ARG A 33 -7.31 -2.99 8.03
C ARG A 33 -6.56 -4.13 7.35
N GLU A 34 -6.93 -4.44 6.11
CA GLU A 34 -6.33 -5.53 5.35
C GLU A 34 -4.94 -5.16 4.83
N LEU A 35 -4.72 -3.89 4.43
CA LEU A 35 -3.38 -3.38 4.12
C LEU A 35 -2.43 -3.52 5.31
N LYS A 36 -2.86 -3.11 6.52
CA LYS A 36 -2.08 -3.30 7.75
C LYS A 36 -1.72 -4.77 7.97
N ARG A 37 -2.70 -5.67 7.91
CA ARG A 37 -2.50 -7.12 8.08
C ARG A 37 -1.47 -7.68 7.09
N ARG A 38 -1.54 -7.25 5.82
CA ARG A 38 -0.64 -7.74 4.75
C ARG A 38 0.77 -7.18 4.88
N LEU A 39 0.93 -5.93 5.28
CA LEU A 39 2.22 -5.32 5.57
C LEU A 39 2.91 -6.02 6.76
N GLU A 40 2.16 -6.27 7.84
CA GLU A 40 2.67 -6.99 9.01
C GLU A 40 3.08 -8.43 8.66
N ALA A 41 2.37 -9.09 7.74
CA ALA A 41 2.73 -10.43 7.27
C ALA A 41 4.05 -10.48 6.49
N VAL A 42 4.53 -9.34 5.99
CA VAL A 42 5.85 -9.20 5.35
C VAL A 42 6.83 -8.41 6.22
N GLU A 43 6.54 -8.35 7.53
CA GLU A 43 7.39 -7.73 8.56
C GLU A 43 7.67 -6.23 8.30
N VAL A 44 6.67 -5.51 7.76
CA VAL A 44 6.74 -4.05 7.55
C VAL A 44 5.63 -3.37 8.34
N ALA A 45 5.98 -2.36 9.13
CA ALA A 45 4.99 -1.56 9.83
C ALA A 45 4.31 -0.59 8.83
N PRO A 46 3.00 -0.34 8.92
CA PRO A 46 2.32 0.66 8.11
C PRO A 46 2.97 2.05 8.16
N GLU A 47 3.53 2.41 9.31
CA GLU A 47 4.22 3.66 9.58
C GLU A 47 5.54 3.80 8.79
N ASP A 48 6.12 2.69 8.33
CA ASP A 48 7.34 2.68 7.52
C ASP A 48 7.07 3.00 6.04
N ILE A 49 5.80 3.08 5.63
CA ILE A 49 5.41 3.40 4.25
C ILE A 49 5.48 4.91 4.04
N GLN A 50 6.48 5.33 3.26
CA GLN A 50 6.75 6.75 2.99
C GLN A 50 5.87 7.35 1.90
N GLY A 51 5.13 6.51 1.18
CA GLY A 51 4.16 6.99 0.20
C GLY A 51 3.45 5.89 -0.56
N ILE A 52 2.32 6.26 -1.15
CA ILE A 52 1.52 5.39 -1.99
C ILE A 52 1.46 5.99 -3.40
N VAL A 53 1.79 5.18 -4.41
CA VAL A 53 1.65 5.54 -5.82
C VAL A 53 0.44 4.78 -6.36
N ILE A 54 -0.57 5.51 -6.84
CA ILE A 54 -1.79 4.96 -7.42
C ILE A 54 -1.62 4.90 -8.94
N THR A 55 -1.85 3.75 -9.53
CA THR A 55 -1.72 3.56 -10.98
C THR A 55 -2.89 4.15 -11.76
N HIS A 56 -4.11 4.01 -11.24
CA HIS A 56 -5.36 4.53 -11.81
C HIS A 56 -6.50 4.49 -10.77
N GLU A 57 -7.66 5.07 -11.11
CA GLU A 57 -8.75 5.40 -10.20
C GLU A 57 -9.72 4.26 -9.86
N HIS A 58 -9.46 3.03 -10.31
CA HIS A 58 -10.36 1.91 -10.01
C HIS A 58 -10.36 1.56 -8.52
N GLY A 59 -11.51 1.06 -8.05
CA GLY A 59 -11.73 0.78 -6.62
C GLY A 59 -10.75 -0.27 -6.07
N ASP A 60 -10.48 -1.31 -6.85
CA ASP A 60 -9.50 -2.36 -6.53
C ASP A 60 -8.04 -1.87 -6.57
N HIS A 61 -7.80 -0.58 -6.80
CA HIS A 61 -6.49 0.09 -6.65
C HIS A 61 -6.50 1.19 -5.58
N THR A 62 -7.67 1.74 -5.24
CA THR A 62 -7.77 2.96 -4.43
C THR A 62 -8.56 2.83 -3.12
N GLN A 63 -9.30 1.73 -2.92
CA GLN A 63 -10.28 1.57 -1.83
C GLN A 63 -9.71 1.90 -0.44
N GLY A 64 -8.47 1.52 -0.15
CA GLY A 64 -7.78 1.79 1.11
C GLY A 64 -6.92 3.04 1.13
N ALA A 65 -6.59 3.61 -0.03
CA ALA A 65 -5.58 4.66 -0.17
C ALA A 65 -5.86 5.85 0.75
N GLY A 66 -7.07 6.39 0.70
CA GLY A 66 -7.44 7.56 1.50
C GLY A 66 -7.44 7.31 3.01
N ILE A 67 -7.93 6.14 3.45
CA ILE A 67 -7.96 5.80 4.88
C ILE A 67 -6.53 5.56 5.39
N PHE A 68 -5.71 4.86 4.61
CA PHE A 68 -4.31 4.60 4.95
C PHE A 68 -3.54 5.91 5.07
N SER A 69 -3.64 6.78 4.06
CA SER A 69 -3.01 8.11 4.04
C SER A 69 -3.38 8.95 5.27
N ARG A 70 -4.67 9.09 5.57
CA ARG A 70 -5.13 9.87 6.74
C ARG A 70 -4.68 9.28 8.08
N ARG A 71 -4.58 7.95 8.16
CA ARG A 71 -4.21 7.26 9.41
C ARG A 71 -2.72 7.35 9.71
N TYR A 72 -1.88 7.20 8.69
CA TYR A 72 -0.43 7.08 8.84
C TYR A 72 0.33 8.33 8.37
N GLY A 73 -0.37 9.37 7.89
CA GLY A 73 0.27 10.57 7.35
C GLY A 73 1.00 10.33 6.01
N THR A 74 0.66 9.24 5.33
CA THR A 74 1.36 8.81 4.10
C THR A 74 0.89 9.62 2.90
N PRO A 75 1.79 10.28 2.13
CA PRO A 75 1.41 11.00 0.92
C PRO A 75 0.89 10.04 -0.17
N LEU A 76 -0.01 10.56 -1.00
CA LEU A 76 -0.55 9.87 -2.18
C LEU A 76 -0.06 10.57 -3.45
N TRP A 77 0.40 9.81 -4.42
CA TRP A 77 0.70 10.27 -5.78
C TRP A 77 -0.09 9.45 -6.79
N MET A 78 -0.44 10.08 -7.91
CA MET A 78 -1.10 9.46 -9.07
C MET A 78 -0.42 9.97 -10.33
#